data_AF-A0A7J8N7V5-F1
#
_entry.id   AF-A0A7J8N7V5-F1
#
_cell.length_a   1.000
_cell.length_b   1.000
_cell.length_c   1.000
_cell.angle_alpha   90.00
_cell.angle_beta   90.00
_cell.angle_gamma   90.00
#
_symmetry.space_group_name_H-M   'P 1'
#
loop_
_entity.id
_entity.type
_entity.pdbx_description
1 polymer ?
#
loop_
_entity_poly.entity_id
_entity_poly.type
_entity_poly.pdbx_seq_one_letter_code
_entity_poly.pdbx_strand_id
1 'polypeptide(L)'
;MGVFLLSSPAFLVFFSFFTFCQLVDPVFGITRHYKFDVKLHNVTRLCHTRSIVSVNGQFPGPRIVAREGDQLLIKVVNHVPNNVSIHWHGIRQLRSGWADGPAYVTQCPIQTGQSYVYNFTIIGQRGTLFWHAHISWLRATLYGPIIILPKRGIPYPFSKPYKEVPIVFGEWFNSDPEAVISQALQTGGGPNVSDAYTINGLPGPLYNCSAKGNK
;
A
#
# COMPACT_ATOMS: atom_id res chain seq x y z
N MET A 1 -26.06 -1.59 -81.57
CA MET A 1 -24.97 -1.47 -80.57
C MET A 1 -25.60 -1.49 -79.19
N GLY A 2 -25.73 -2.69 -78.59
CA GLY A 2 -26.29 -2.87 -77.25
C GLY A 2 -25.20 -3.38 -76.33
N VAL A 3 -24.88 -2.61 -75.29
CA VAL A 3 -23.86 -2.97 -74.28
C VAL A 3 -24.54 -3.85 -73.23
N PHE A 4 -24.08 -5.10 -73.12
CA PHE A 4 -24.44 -5.99 -72.03
C PHE A 4 -23.69 -5.58 -70.76
N LEU A 5 -24.41 -5.13 -69.73
CA LEU A 5 -23.89 -4.95 -68.38
C LEU A 5 -23.95 -6.31 -67.64
N LEU A 6 -22.80 -6.96 -67.51
CA LEU A 6 -22.63 -8.12 -66.64
C LEU A 6 -22.53 -7.65 -65.18
N SER A 7 -23.60 -7.83 -64.41
CA SER A 7 -23.60 -7.73 -62.96
C SER A 7 -22.90 -8.95 -62.35
N SER A 8 -21.63 -8.79 -61.95
CA SER A 8 -20.89 -9.83 -61.22
C SER A 8 -21.16 -9.73 -59.71
N PRO A 9 -21.59 -10.80 -59.02
CA PRO A 9 -21.89 -10.77 -57.58
C PRO A 9 -20.62 -10.78 -56.70
N ALA A 10 -19.43 -10.71 -57.29
CA ALA A 10 -18.16 -10.86 -56.57
C ALA A 10 -17.73 -9.62 -55.77
N PHE A 11 -18.37 -8.46 -55.94
CA PHE A 11 -17.91 -7.20 -55.33
C PHE A 11 -18.44 -6.93 -53.92
N LEU A 12 -19.44 -7.68 -53.44
CA LEU A 12 -20.07 -7.44 -52.14
C LEU A 12 -19.53 -8.32 -51.00
N VAL A 13 -18.72 -9.34 -51.29
CA VAL A 13 -18.21 -10.27 -50.25
C VAL A 13 -16.89 -9.79 -49.64
N PHE A 14 -16.15 -8.91 -50.31
CA PHE A 14 -14.82 -8.47 -49.83
C PHE A 14 -14.86 -7.34 -48.79
N PHE A 15 -15.97 -6.61 -48.64
CA PHE A 15 -16.07 -5.52 -47.67
C PHE A 15 -16.65 -5.92 -46.30
N SER A 16 -17.14 -7.16 -46.15
CA SER A 16 -17.72 -7.64 -44.88
C SER A 16 -16.72 -8.34 -43.95
N PHE A 17 -15.47 -8.56 -44.38
CA PHE A 17 -14.48 -9.30 -43.60
C PHE A 17 -13.43 -8.43 -42.89
N PHE A 18 -13.45 -7.11 -43.10
CA PHE A 18 -12.50 -6.17 -42.49
C PHE A 18 -13.04 -5.41 -41.28
N THR A 19 -14.27 -5.69 -40.86
CA THR A 19 -14.97 -4.92 -39.81
C THR A 19 -15.23 -5.73 -38.54
N PHE A 20 -14.33 -6.65 -38.19
CA PHE A 20 -14.41 -7.37 -36.91
C PHE A 20 -13.03 -7.68 -36.31
N CYS A 21 -12.18 -6.67 -36.22
CA CYS A 21 -11.00 -6.71 -35.35
C CYS A 21 -10.75 -5.33 -34.74
N GLN A 22 -11.80 -4.71 -34.19
CA GLN A 22 -11.59 -3.77 -33.10
C GLN A 22 -11.16 -4.64 -31.91
N LEU A 23 -9.85 -4.91 -31.84
CA LEU A 23 -9.21 -5.43 -30.63
C LEU A 23 -9.62 -4.48 -29.51
N VAL A 24 -10.61 -4.89 -28.72
CA VAL A 24 -10.83 -4.31 -27.40
C VAL A 24 -9.55 -4.66 -26.67
N ASP A 25 -8.61 -3.71 -26.59
CA ASP A 25 -7.41 -3.88 -25.77
C ASP A 25 -7.92 -4.36 -24.42
N PRO A 26 -7.66 -5.61 -24.03
CA PRO A 26 -8.23 -6.08 -22.81
C PRO A 26 -7.55 -5.25 -21.73
N VAL A 27 -8.36 -4.45 -21.04
CA VAL A 27 -7.92 -3.59 -19.95
C VAL A 27 -7.63 -4.50 -18.76
N PHE A 28 -6.59 -5.33 -18.90
CA PHE A 28 -6.03 -6.15 -17.86
C PHE A 28 -5.20 -5.24 -16.95
N GLY A 29 -5.31 -5.49 -15.64
CA GLY A 29 -4.37 -4.88 -14.70
C GLY A 29 -2.96 -5.40 -14.94
N ILE A 30 -1.99 -4.63 -14.47
CA ILE A 30 -0.57 -5.04 -14.54
C ILE A 30 -0.15 -5.67 -13.21
N THR A 31 0.87 -6.51 -13.26
CA THR A 31 1.54 -7.00 -12.03
C THR A 31 2.53 -5.96 -11.54
N ARG A 32 2.28 -5.41 -10.35
CA ARG A 32 3.16 -4.47 -9.67
C ARG A 32 4.02 -5.19 -8.65
N HIS A 33 5.32 -4.95 -8.70
CA HIS A 33 6.28 -5.53 -7.79
C HIS A 33 6.76 -4.48 -6.79
N TYR A 34 6.67 -4.82 -5.51
CA TYR A 34 7.23 -4.03 -4.43
C TYR A 34 8.14 -4.89 -3.57
N LYS A 35 9.20 -4.29 -3.05
CA LYS A 35 10.09 -4.91 -2.07
C LYS A 35 10.12 -4.08 -0.80
N PHE A 36 9.76 -4.71 0.31
CA PHE A 36 9.77 -4.13 1.64
C PHE A 36 10.90 -4.80 2.43
N ASP A 37 12.04 -4.12 2.53
CA ASP A 37 13.11 -4.50 3.45
C ASP A 37 12.79 -3.89 4.82
N VAL A 38 12.27 -4.72 5.73
CA VAL A 38 11.95 -4.32 7.10
C VAL A 38 13.23 -4.28 7.91
N LYS A 39 13.62 -3.10 8.36
CA LYS A 39 14.91 -2.86 9.02
C LYS A 39 14.81 -1.80 10.10
N LEU A 40 15.78 -1.83 11.00
CA LEU A 40 16.00 -0.78 11.98
C LEU A 40 16.47 0.51 11.29
N HIS A 41 15.95 1.65 11.75
CA HIS A 41 16.27 2.97 11.25
C HIS A 41 16.24 3.99 12.39
N ASN A 42 17.30 4.77 12.56
CA ASN A 42 17.34 5.79 13.60
C ASN A 42 16.50 7.02 13.18
N VAL A 43 15.57 7.41 14.04
CA VAL A 43 14.73 8.58 13.84
C VAL A 43 14.77 9.45 15.09
N THR A 44 14.95 10.76 14.89
CA THR A 44 14.89 11.76 15.95
C THR A 44 13.56 12.51 15.88
N ARG A 45 12.82 12.57 16.99
CA ARG A 45 11.66 13.44 17.20
C ARG A 45 11.69 13.92 18.64
N LEU A 46 11.15 15.10 18.92
CA LEU A 46 11.07 15.64 20.28
C LEU A 46 12.45 15.68 21.00
N CYS A 47 13.56 15.86 20.27
CA CYS A 47 14.94 15.72 20.76
C CYS A 47 15.37 14.31 21.22
N HIS A 48 14.52 13.29 21.04
CA HIS A 48 14.84 11.89 21.33
C HIS A 48 15.15 11.13 20.05
N THR A 49 16.33 10.52 20.00
CA THR A 49 16.73 9.61 18.91
C THR A 49 16.52 8.18 19.38
N ARG A 50 15.78 7.40 18.59
CA ARG A 50 15.67 5.95 18.80
C ARG A 50 15.69 5.19 17.48
N SER A 51 16.08 3.93 17.56
CA SER A 51 15.98 3.00 16.45
C SER A 51 14.54 2.49 16.35
N ILE A 52 13.93 2.62 15.16
CA ILE A 52 12.56 2.17 14.91
C ILE A 52 12.54 1.10 13.82
N VAL A 53 11.55 0.22 13.88
CA VAL A 53 11.29 -0.71 12.78
C VAL A 53 10.60 0.05 11.65
N SER A 54 11.17 -0.02 10.45
CA SER A 54 10.75 0.75 9.27
C SER A 54 10.78 -0.12 8.01
N VAL A 55 10.08 0.31 6.96
CA VAL A 55 10.21 -0.27 5.62
C VAL A 55 11.17 0.59 4.81
N ASN A 56 12.22 -0.02 4.27
CA ASN A 56 13.20 0.64 3.39
C ASN A 56 13.87 1.88 4.03
N GLY A 57 13.88 2.00 5.36
CA GLY A 57 14.43 3.16 6.07
C GLY A 57 13.55 4.40 5.99
N GLN A 58 12.25 4.24 5.72
CA GLN A 58 11.28 5.34 5.62
C GLN A 58 10.28 5.29 6.76
N PHE A 59 9.97 6.46 7.32
CA PHE A 59 8.93 6.65 8.32
C PHE A 59 8.17 7.97 8.09
N PRO A 60 6.85 7.93 7.78
CA PRO A 60 6.07 6.74 7.44
C PRO A 60 6.67 5.94 6.27
N GLY A 61 6.30 4.68 6.14
CA GLY A 61 6.82 3.81 5.09
C GLY A 61 6.38 4.24 3.68
N PRO A 62 6.95 3.61 2.64
CA PRO A 62 6.69 3.99 1.25
C PRO A 62 5.21 3.82 0.89
N ARG A 63 4.72 4.73 0.05
CA ARG A 63 3.40 4.59 -0.56
C ARG A 63 3.37 3.44 -1.56
N ILE A 64 2.29 2.67 -1.55
CA ILE A 64 1.95 1.74 -2.63
C ILE A 64 1.01 2.48 -3.58
N VAL A 65 1.29 2.44 -4.87
CA VAL A 65 0.39 2.97 -5.90
C VAL A 65 -0.01 1.82 -6.83
N ALA A 66 -1.31 1.54 -6.87
CA ALA A 66 -1.89 0.54 -7.75
C ALA A 66 -3.06 1.15 -8.52
N ARG A 67 -3.57 0.41 -9.48
CA ARG A 67 -4.81 0.71 -10.18
C ARG A 67 -5.79 -0.42 -9.91
N GLU A 68 -7.08 -0.13 -9.95
CA GLU A 68 -8.10 -1.18 -9.91
C GLU A 68 -7.84 -2.22 -11.01
N GLY A 69 -7.82 -3.51 -10.63
CA GLY A 69 -7.48 -4.64 -11.48
C GLY A 69 -6.02 -5.07 -11.43
N ASP A 70 -5.09 -4.24 -10.92
CA ASP A 70 -3.68 -4.60 -10.81
C ASP A 70 -3.47 -5.75 -9.81
N GLN A 71 -2.52 -6.64 -10.13
CA GLN A 71 -1.99 -7.64 -9.21
C GLN A 71 -0.81 -7.05 -8.46
N LEU A 72 -0.77 -7.21 -7.14
CA LEU A 72 0.37 -6.77 -6.32
C LEU A 72 1.15 -8.01 -5.87
N LEU A 73 2.45 -7.99 -6.14
CA LEU A 73 3.44 -8.91 -5.61
C LEU A 73 4.37 -8.12 -4.69
N ILE A 74 4.20 -8.29 -3.38
CA ILE A 74 4.94 -7.52 -2.38
C ILE A 74 5.81 -8.47 -1.58
N LYS A 75 7.11 -8.47 -1.86
CA LYS A 75 8.09 -9.26 -1.10
C LYS A 75 8.49 -8.49 0.15
N VAL A 76 8.10 -8.99 1.31
CA VAL A 76 8.51 -8.48 2.62
C VAL A 76 9.68 -9.34 3.11
N VAL A 77 10.81 -8.71 3.41
CA VAL A 77 12.00 -9.36 3.96
C VAL A 77 12.24 -8.79 5.35
N ASN A 78 12.28 -9.67 6.36
CA ASN A 78 12.45 -9.26 7.74
C ASN A 78 13.93 -9.28 8.13
N HIS A 79 14.54 -8.11 8.35
CA HIS A 79 15.91 -7.97 8.83
C HIS A 79 15.99 -7.56 10.30
N VAL A 80 14.86 -7.45 11.01
CA VAL A 80 14.82 -7.06 12.42
C VAL A 80 14.65 -8.28 13.32
N PRO A 81 15.06 -8.22 14.61
CA PRO A 81 14.90 -9.34 15.53
C PRO A 81 13.43 -9.65 15.87
N ASN A 82 12.51 -8.70 15.69
CA ASN A 82 11.09 -8.90 15.93
C ASN A 82 10.46 -9.77 14.83
N ASN A 83 9.48 -10.58 15.21
CA ASN A 83 8.55 -11.18 14.25
C ASN A 83 7.71 -10.09 13.57
N VAL A 84 7.46 -10.21 12.27
CA VAL A 84 6.74 -9.19 11.49
C VAL A 84 5.62 -9.82 10.68
N SER A 85 4.48 -9.13 10.57
CA SER A 85 3.47 -9.38 9.54
C SER A 85 2.91 -8.05 9.05
N ILE A 86 2.45 -7.98 7.80
CA ILE A 86 1.94 -6.75 7.18
C ILE A 86 0.52 -7.00 6.70
N HIS A 87 -0.41 -6.14 7.12
CA HIS A 87 -1.79 -6.13 6.67
C HIS A 87 -2.06 -4.98 5.70
N TRP A 88 -2.88 -5.27 4.70
CA TRP A 88 -3.28 -4.34 3.64
C TRP A 88 -4.66 -3.77 3.97
N HIS A 89 -4.73 -2.87 4.95
CA HIS A 89 -5.97 -2.40 5.54
C HIS A 89 -6.99 -1.92 4.51
N GLY A 90 -8.15 -2.57 4.53
CA GLY A 90 -9.27 -2.31 3.64
C GLY A 90 -9.21 -3.05 2.30
N ILE A 91 -8.11 -3.71 1.93
CA ILE A 91 -8.09 -4.63 0.78
C ILE A 91 -8.97 -5.84 1.10
N ARG A 92 -9.92 -6.15 0.21
CA ARG A 92 -10.93 -7.20 0.47
C ARG A 92 -10.38 -8.64 0.52
N GLN A 93 -9.17 -8.87 0.02
CA GLN A 93 -8.54 -10.19 -0.07
C GLN A 93 -9.45 -11.28 -0.67
N LEU A 94 -10.17 -10.95 -1.75
CA LEU A 94 -11.11 -11.88 -2.38
C LEU A 94 -10.37 -13.11 -2.89
N ARG A 95 -10.59 -14.25 -2.22
CA ARG A 95 -9.92 -15.54 -2.48
C ARG A 95 -8.39 -15.49 -2.32
N SER A 96 -7.87 -14.55 -1.53
CA SER A 96 -6.44 -14.39 -1.24
C SER A 96 -6.19 -14.18 0.26
N GLY A 97 -7.01 -14.78 1.13
CA GLY A 97 -6.96 -14.56 2.58
C GLY A 97 -5.62 -14.90 3.24
N TRP A 98 -4.82 -15.80 2.65
CA TRP A 98 -3.45 -16.08 3.12
C TRP A 98 -2.52 -14.85 3.02
N ALA A 99 -2.82 -13.89 2.15
CA ALA A 99 -2.09 -12.65 1.98
C ALA A 99 -2.70 -11.48 2.78
N ASP A 100 -3.61 -11.75 3.73
CA ASP A 100 -4.25 -10.68 4.50
C ASP A 100 -3.32 -10.02 5.51
N GLY A 101 -2.49 -10.79 6.23
CA GLY A 101 -1.46 -10.25 7.13
C GLY A 101 -1.63 -10.45 8.64
N PRO A 102 -2.83 -10.55 9.24
CA PRO A 102 -2.96 -10.71 10.69
C PRO A 102 -2.26 -11.97 11.21
N ALA A 103 -1.20 -11.77 12.00
CA ALA A 103 -0.42 -12.86 12.57
C ALA A 103 -1.29 -13.72 13.50
N TYR A 104 -1.11 -15.04 13.41
CA TYR A 104 -1.87 -16.05 14.16
C TYR A 104 -3.37 -16.13 13.82
N VAL A 105 -3.81 -15.43 12.76
CA VAL A 105 -5.15 -15.58 12.19
C VAL A 105 -5.07 -16.12 10.76
N THR A 106 -4.39 -15.40 9.86
CA THR A 106 -4.29 -15.81 8.44
C THR A 106 -2.91 -16.34 8.07
N GLN A 107 -1.89 -16.09 8.89
CA GLN A 107 -0.54 -16.56 8.69
C GLN A 107 0.27 -16.62 9.99
N CYS A 108 1.33 -17.44 10.00
CA CYS A 108 2.41 -17.29 10.97
C CYS A 108 3.23 -16.01 10.66
N PRO A 109 3.87 -15.40 11.67
CA PRO A 109 4.73 -14.25 11.45
C PRO A 109 5.96 -14.57 10.59
N ILE A 110 6.44 -13.57 9.86
CA ILE A 110 7.71 -13.60 9.14
C ILE A 110 8.83 -13.46 10.18
N GLN A 111 9.56 -14.54 10.42
CA GLN A 111 10.67 -14.56 11.37
C GLN A 111 11.89 -13.78 10.85
N THR A 112 12.80 -13.45 11.76
CA THR A 112 14.08 -12.80 11.46
C THR A 112 14.84 -13.54 10.35
N GLY A 113 15.31 -12.79 9.35
CA GLY A 113 16.02 -13.32 8.18
C GLY A 113 15.13 -13.99 7.13
N GLN A 114 13.83 -14.15 7.39
CA GLN A 114 12.89 -14.79 6.45
C GLN A 114 12.18 -13.76 5.57
N SER A 115 11.52 -14.26 4.53
CA SER A 115 10.71 -13.43 3.64
C SER A 115 9.39 -14.09 3.29
N TYR A 116 8.39 -13.26 2.97
CA TYR A 116 7.08 -13.70 2.51
C TYR A 116 6.63 -12.81 1.35
N VAL A 117 5.99 -13.40 0.34
CA VAL A 117 5.45 -12.68 -0.81
C VAL A 117 3.93 -12.62 -0.68
N TYR A 118 3.42 -11.43 -0.44
CA TYR A 118 1.98 -11.16 -0.50
C TYR A 118 1.58 -11.03 -1.97
N ASN A 119 0.61 -11.84 -2.40
CA ASN A 119 0.11 -11.91 -3.77
C ASN A 119 -1.41 -11.82 -3.77
N PHE A 120 -1.94 -10.70 -4.28
CA PHE A 120 -3.37 -10.46 -4.38
C PHE A 120 -3.68 -9.50 -5.53
N THR A 121 -4.94 -9.46 -5.95
CA THR A 121 -5.43 -8.55 -7.01
C THR A 121 -6.40 -7.55 -6.42
N ILE A 122 -6.33 -6.29 -6.86
CA ILE A 122 -7.27 -5.25 -6.45
C ILE A 122 -8.57 -5.39 -7.23
N ILE A 123 -9.66 -5.77 -6.55
CA ILE A 123 -10.96 -6.04 -7.22
C ILE A 123 -12.04 -5.10 -6.68
N GLY A 124 -12.56 -4.24 -7.56
CA GLY A 124 -13.70 -3.37 -7.24
C GLY A 124 -13.39 -2.33 -6.17
N GLN A 125 -12.15 -1.86 -6.09
CA GLN A 125 -11.70 -0.87 -5.12
C GLN A 125 -10.91 0.23 -5.83
N ARG A 126 -11.13 1.48 -5.42
CA ARG A 126 -10.39 2.69 -5.81
C ARG A 126 -10.46 3.71 -4.67
N GLY A 127 -9.45 4.55 -4.53
CA GLY A 127 -9.34 5.54 -3.46
C GLY A 127 -8.10 5.35 -2.60
N THR A 128 -8.19 5.76 -1.33
CA THR A 128 -7.09 5.74 -0.38
C THR A 128 -7.33 4.69 0.69
N LEU A 129 -6.34 3.81 0.87
CA LEU A 129 -6.24 2.82 1.92
C LEU A 129 -4.85 2.97 2.59
N PHE A 130 -4.47 2.04 3.45
CA PHE A 130 -3.13 2.02 4.03
C PHE A 130 -2.70 0.58 4.33
N TRP A 131 -1.41 0.37 4.47
CA TRP A 131 -0.84 -0.87 4.98
C TRP A 131 -0.24 -0.60 6.35
N HIS A 132 -0.20 -1.60 7.21
CA HIS A 132 0.46 -1.51 8.50
C HIS A 132 0.92 -2.88 9.00
N ALA A 133 1.86 -2.91 9.95
CA ALA A 133 2.18 -4.15 10.64
C ALA A 133 0.96 -4.67 11.41
N HIS A 134 0.74 -5.98 11.40
CA HIS A 134 -0.42 -6.61 12.05
C HIS A 134 0.01 -7.70 13.04
N ILE A 135 1.02 -7.35 13.82
CA ILE A 135 1.53 -8.09 14.96
C ILE A 135 2.02 -7.09 16.02
N SER A 136 1.65 -7.31 17.28
CA SER A 136 2.00 -6.44 18.40
C SER A 136 1.69 -4.94 18.15
N TRP A 137 2.51 -4.03 18.67
CA TRP A 137 2.39 -2.58 18.50
C TRP A 137 3.32 -2.02 17.42
N LEU A 138 3.93 -2.87 16.60
CA LEU A 138 4.80 -2.47 15.49
C LEU A 138 4.13 -1.51 14.49
N ARG A 139 2.79 -1.51 14.40
CA ARG A 139 2.04 -0.55 13.58
C ARG A 139 2.27 0.91 13.98
N ALA A 140 2.84 1.18 15.15
CA ALA A 140 3.22 2.53 15.57
C ALA A 140 4.32 3.14 14.68
N THR A 141 5.11 2.33 13.97
CA THR A 141 6.15 2.81 13.04
C THR A 141 6.14 2.12 11.67
N LEU A 142 5.61 0.90 11.58
CA LEU A 142 5.41 0.18 10.34
C LEU A 142 4.01 0.42 9.76
N TYR A 143 3.88 1.50 9.00
CA TYR A 143 2.68 1.81 8.22
C TYR A 143 3.00 2.70 7.03
N GLY A 144 2.12 2.72 6.04
CA GLY A 144 2.22 3.62 4.90
C GLY A 144 0.95 3.61 4.04
N PRO A 145 0.75 4.59 3.16
CA PRO A 145 -0.48 4.72 2.39
C PRO A 145 -0.53 3.75 1.21
N ILE A 146 -1.73 3.34 0.84
CA ILE A 146 -2.04 2.63 -0.42
C ILE A 146 -2.97 3.53 -1.24
N ILE A 147 -2.55 3.89 -2.44
CA ILE A 147 -3.35 4.68 -3.39
C ILE A 147 -3.78 3.77 -4.52
N ILE A 148 -5.09 3.63 -4.69
CA ILE A 148 -5.69 2.82 -5.75
C ILE A 148 -6.36 3.76 -6.76
N LEU A 149 -5.71 3.93 -7.89
CA LEU A 149 -6.20 4.73 -9.01
C LEU A 149 -7.40 4.04 -9.69
N PRO A 150 -8.31 4.79 -10.34
CA PRO A 150 -9.41 4.22 -11.12
C PRO A 150 -8.92 3.23 -12.17
N LYS A 151 -9.71 2.23 -12.60
CA LYS A 151 -9.32 1.34 -13.71
C LYS A 151 -8.83 2.10 -14.96
N ARG A 152 -7.94 1.51 -15.76
CA ARG A 152 -7.36 2.20 -16.95
C ARG A 152 -8.49 2.50 -17.94
N GLY A 153 -8.49 3.70 -18.51
CA GLY A 153 -9.59 4.19 -19.36
C GLY A 153 -10.82 4.72 -18.60
N ILE A 154 -10.89 4.54 -17.28
CA ILE A 154 -11.98 5.07 -16.45
C ILE A 154 -11.48 6.30 -15.68
N PRO A 155 -12.12 7.48 -15.82
CA PRO A 155 -11.72 8.67 -15.07
C PRO A 155 -12.21 8.62 -13.61
N TYR A 156 -11.76 9.58 -12.81
CA TYR A 156 -12.43 9.90 -11.55
C TYR A 156 -13.86 10.41 -11.82
N PRO A 157 -14.79 10.29 -10.86
CA PRO A 157 -16.12 10.89 -10.97
C PRO A 157 -16.10 12.43 -10.81
N PHE A 158 -14.92 13.04 -10.82
CA PHE A 158 -14.65 14.47 -10.70
C PHE A 158 -13.45 14.85 -11.56
N SER A 159 -13.25 16.15 -11.80
CA SER A 159 -12.11 16.66 -12.57
C SER A 159 -10.79 16.24 -11.93
N LYS A 160 -9.87 15.72 -12.76
CA LYS A 160 -8.56 15.25 -12.31
C LYS A 160 -7.88 16.34 -11.45
N PRO A 161 -7.51 16.03 -10.19
CA PRO A 161 -6.84 17.00 -9.33
C PRO A 161 -5.50 17.43 -9.92
N TYR A 162 -5.11 18.68 -9.63
CA TYR A 162 -3.78 19.18 -9.98
C TYR A 162 -2.67 18.36 -9.29
N LYS A 163 -2.85 18.05 -8.00
CA LYS A 163 -1.96 17.22 -7.18
C LYS A 163 -2.75 16.39 -6.19
N GLU A 164 -2.18 15.25 -5.82
CA GLU A 164 -2.69 14.35 -4.78
C GLU A 164 -1.56 14.11 -3.76
N VAL A 165 -1.82 14.36 -2.47
CA VAL A 165 -0.84 14.25 -1.39
C VAL A 165 -1.43 13.41 -0.26
N PRO A 166 -0.82 12.27 0.11
CA PRO A 166 -1.25 11.53 1.29
C PRO A 166 -0.99 12.33 2.58
N ILE A 167 -2.00 12.39 3.44
CA ILE A 167 -1.90 12.92 4.80
C ILE A 167 -2.19 11.76 5.75
N VAL A 168 -1.16 11.31 6.46
CA VAL A 168 -1.23 10.18 7.38
C VAL A 168 -1.14 10.70 8.81
N PHE A 169 -2.16 10.41 9.61
CA PHE A 169 -2.15 10.69 11.03
C PHE A 169 -1.54 9.52 11.80
N GLY A 170 -0.77 9.82 12.83
CA GLY A 170 -0.16 8.80 13.67
C GLY A 170 0.25 9.35 15.03
N GLU A 171 0.88 8.49 15.82
CA GLU A 171 1.39 8.80 17.15
C GLU A 171 2.90 8.56 17.21
N TRP A 172 3.57 9.28 18.10
CA TRP A 172 4.98 9.10 18.40
C TRP A 172 5.17 8.82 19.89
N PHE A 173 5.93 7.77 20.17
CA PHE A 173 6.43 7.43 21.50
C PHE A 173 7.94 7.65 21.51
N ASN A 174 8.44 8.32 22.55
CA ASN A 174 9.87 8.43 22.87
C ASN A 174 10.40 7.07 23.37
N SER A 175 9.55 6.31 24.06
CA SER A 175 9.80 4.91 24.41
C SER A 175 9.56 3.97 23.23
N ASP A 176 10.11 2.76 23.28
CA ASP A 176 9.78 1.69 22.34
C ASP A 176 8.31 1.24 22.53
N PRO A 177 7.44 1.32 21.51
CA PRO A 177 6.06 0.83 21.61
C PRO A 177 5.94 -0.63 22.04
N GLU A 178 6.91 -1.48 21.70
CA GLU A 178 6.92 -2.89 22.15
C GLU A 178 7.15 -3.00 23.67
N ALA A 179 7.96 -2.11 24.25
CA ALA A 179 8.14 -2.03 25.69
C ALA A 179 6.88 -1.51 26.39
N VAL A 180 6.20 -0.51 25.79
CA VAL A 180 4.94 0.05 26.31
C VAL A 180 3.86 -1.03 26.40
N ILE A 181 3.64 -1.80 25.32
CA ILE A 181 2.64 -2.88 25.35
C ILE A 181 3.07 -4.03 26.26
N SER A 182 4.37 -4.37 26.31
CA SER A 182 4.88 -5.41 27.20
C SER A 182 4.62 -5.07 28.68
N GLN A 183 4.87 -3.82 29.09
CA GLN A 183 4.59 -3.37 30.46
C GLN A 183 3.09 -3.40 30.78
N ALA A 184 2.25 -2.93 29.86
CA ALA A 184 0.80 -2.94 30.05
C ALA A 184 0.26 -4.38 30.24
N LEU A 185 0.73 -5.32 29.41
CA LEU A 185 0.35 -6.73 29.52
C LEU A 185 0.85 -7.39 30.81
N GLN A 186 2.07 -7.06 31.27
CA GLN A 186 2.63 -7.60 32.51
C GLN A 186 1.92 -7.09 33.76
N THR A 187 1.52 -5.82 33.77
CA THR A 187 0.90 -5.18 34.94
C THR A 187 -0.63 -5.32 34.96
N GLY A 188 -1.25 -5.58 33.81
CA GLY A 188 -2.70 -5.52 33.63
C GLY A 188 -3.27 -4.10 33.58
N GLY A 189 -2.42 -3.07 33.64
CA GLY A 189 -2.80 -1.66 33.53
C GLY A 189 -2.95 -1.19 32.09
N GLY A 190 -3.44 0.05 31.93
CA GLY A 190 -3.45 0.72 30.62
C GLY A 190 -2.04 1.06 30.12
N PRO A 191 -1.80 1.06 28.79
CA PRO A 191 -0.52 1.50 28.24
C PRO A 191 -0.33 3.01 28.45
N ASN A 192 0.93 3.44 28.55
CA ASN A 192 1.25 4.86 28.54
C ASN A 192 0.74 5.52 27.25
N VAL A 193 0.30 6.78 27.36
CA VAL A 193 -0.10 7.59 26.20
C VAL A 193 1.11 8.00 25.36
N SER A 194 0.87 8.36 24.10
CA SER A 194 1.91 8.85 23.19
C SER A 194 2.43 10.23 23.61
N ASP A 195 3.69 10.51 23.28
CA ASP A 195 4.32 11.81 23.55
C ASP A 195 3.90 12.89 22.54
N ALA A 196 3.53 12.48 21.32
CA ALA A 196 3.02 13.40 20.31
C ALA A 196 2.08 12.73 19.29
N TYR A 197 1.10 13.50 18.82
CA TYR A 197 0.42 13.21 17.56
C TYR A 197 1.27 13.71 16.39
N THR A 198 1.13 13.06 15.23
CA THR A 198 1.94 13.36 14.05
C THR A 198 1.10 13.46 12.79
N ILE A 199 1.54 14.33 11.88
CA ILE A 199 1.08 14.40 10.50
C ILE A 199 2.26 14.00 9.62
N ASN A 200 2.10 12.93 8.84
CA ASN A 200 3.16 12.33 8.02
C ASN A 200 4.44 12.05 8.85
N GLY A 201 4.26 11.55 10.08
CA GLY A 201 5.36 11.22 11.00
C GLY A 201 6.10 12.42 11.60
N LEU A 202 5.56 13.65 11.48
CA LEU A 202 6.10 14.86 12.09
C LEU A 202 5.13 15.42 13.15
N PRO A 203 5.60 15.72 14.38
CA PRO A 203 4.75 16.27 15.44
C PRO A 203 4.16 17.65 15.15
N GLY A 204 4.82 18.44 14.31
CA GLY A 204 4.42 19.82 14.04
C GLY A 204 5.03 20.82 15.03
N PRO A 205 4.72 22.12 14.88
CA PRO A 205 5.45 23.20 15.55
C PRO A 205 5.12 23.38 17.04
N LEU A 206 4.04 22.77 17.54
CA LEU A 206 3.59 22.95 18.92
C LEU A 206 4.31 22.04 19.93
N TYR A 207 5.10 21.08 19.44
CA TYR A 207 5.90 20.21 20.29
C TYR A 207 7.34 20.73 20.39
N ASN A 208 7.96 20.53 21.55
CA ASN A 208 9.37 20.86 21.74
C ASN A 208 10.24 20.14 20.70
N CYS A 209 11.33 20.79 20.26
CA CYS A 209 12.26 20.27 19.26
C CYS A 209 11.62 19.83 17.93
N SER A 210 10.42 20.34 17.60
CA SER A 210 9.67 19.92 16.40
C SER A 210 9.30 21.08 15.48
N ALA A 211 9.32 22.32 15.98
CA ALA A 211 9.31 23.49 15.13
C ALA A 211 10.63 23.53 14.34
N LYS A 212 10.53 23.51 13.00
CA LYS A 212 11.66 23.93 12.16
C LYS A 212 11.88 25.42 12.41
N GLY A 213 12.76 25.76 13.34
CA GLY A 213 13.49 27.03 13.28
C GLY A 213 14.36 26.99 12.03
N ASN A 214 14.21 27.99 11.17
CA ASN A 214 14.96 28.18 9.93
C ASN A 214 16.45 27.80 10.06
N LYS A 215 16.91 26.92 9.17
CA LYS A 215 18.18 27.04 8.47
C LYS A 215 17.98 26.58 7.03
#